data_AF-A0A522DEG9-F1
#
_entry.id   AF-A0A522DEG9-F1
#
_cell.length_a   1.000
_cell.length_b   1.000
_cell.length_c   1.000
_cell.angle_alpha   90.00
_cell.angle_beta   90.00
_cell.angle_gamma   90.00
#
_symmetry.space_group_name_H-M   'P 1'
#
loop_
_entity.id
_entity.type
_entity.pdbx_description
1 polymer ?
#
loop_
_entity_poly.entity_id
_entity_poly.type
_entity_poly.pdbx_seq_one_letter_code
_entity_poly.pdbx_strand_id
1 'polypeptide(L)' 'MGWLKGYTLTVWKTIDDMKNFRNTGPHKEAMRNVKRLTSRYKTFNWETESVPGWEEATEQLIKIEFVELS' A
#
# COMPACT_ATOMS: atom_id res chain seq x y z
N MET A 1 -21.25 11.52 1.99
CA MET A 1 -20.53 10.82 3.08
C MET A 1 -19.62 9.78 2.43
N GLY A 2 -18.33 10.12 2.27
CA GLY A 2 -17.36 9.26 1.60
C GLY A 2 -16.46 8.53 2.61
N TRP A 3 -15.86 7.42 2.18
CA TRP A 3 -14.81 6.77 2.94
C TRP A 3 -13.65 7.74 3.16
N LEU A 4 -13.38 8.12 4.41
CA LEU A 4 -12.29 9.03 4.76
C LEU A 4 -10.92 8.35 4.74
N LYS A 5 -10.89 7.00 4.74
CA LYS A 5 -9.67 6.19 4.78
C LYS A 5 -9.90 4.84 4.14
N GLY A 6 -9.01 4.45 3.22
CA GLY A 6 -8.93 3.11 2.65
C GLY A 6 -7.66 2.41 3.09
N TYR A 7 -7.73 1.09 3.27
CA TYR A 7 -6.57 0.25 3.54
C TYR A 7 -6.50 -0.86 2.51
N THR A 8 -5.29 -1.28 2.18
CA THR A 8 -5.05 -2.40 1.26
C THR A 8 -3.88 -3.19 1.82
N LEU A 9 -4.05 -4.51 1.88
CA LEU A 9 -3.01 -5.46 2.23
C LEU A 9 -2.75 -6.36 1.02
N THR A 10 -1.51 -6.46 0.60
CA THR A 10 -1.07 -7.36 -0.47
C THR A 10 0.08 -8.20 0.03
N VAL A 11 0.08 -9.48 -0.31
CA VAL A 11 1.13 -10.42 0.07
C VAL A 11 1.60 -11.15 -1.17
N TRP A 12 2.91 -11.36 -1.25
CA TRP A 12 3.59 -11.87 -2.44
C TRP A 12 4.50 -13.03 -2.05
N LYS A 13 4.59 -14.06 -2.91
CA LYS A 13 5.50 -15.19 -2.67
C LYS A 13 6.96 -14.78 -2.79
N THR A 14 7.26 -13.84 -3.69
CA THR A 14 8.60 -13.33 -3.93
C THR A 14 8.58 -11.81 -4.09
N ILE A 15 9.75 -11.19 -3.90
CA ILE A 15 9.95 -9.76 -4.17
C ILE A 15 9.69 -9.44 -5.65
N ASP A 16 10.00 -10.37 -6.55
CA ASP A 16 9.81 -10.16 -7.99
C ASP A 16 8.34 -10.15 -8.38
N ASP A 17 7.50 -10.98 -7.75
CA ASP A 17 6.04 -10.93 -7.92
C ASP A 17 5.49 -9.56 -7.48
N MET A 18 5.93 -9.07 -6.31
CA MET A 18 5.56 -7.73 -5.82
C MET A 18 5.98 -6.62 -6.80
N LYS A 19 7.23 -6.67 -7.28
CA LYS A 19 7.75 -5.70 -8.26
C LYS A 19 6.97 -5.73 -9.55
N ASN A 20 6.63 -6.92 -10.06
CA ASN A 20 5.85 -7.07 -11.29
C ASN A 20 4.48 -6.43 -11.14
N PHE A 21 3.75 -6.71 -10.05
CA PHE A 21 2.47 -6.05 -9.77
C PHE A 21 2.61 -4.53 -9.64
N ARG A 22 3.56 -4.07 -8.81
CA ARG A 22 3.75 -2.65 -8.50
C ARG A 22 4.10 -1.83 -9.75
N ASN A 23 4.99 -2.36 -10.59
CA ASN A 23 5.64 -1.60 -11.66
C ASN A 23 4.99 -1.76 -13.03
N THR A 24 3.94 -2.57 -13.15
CA THR A 24 3.25 -2.84 -14.41
C THR A 24 1.74 -2.64 -14.30
N GLY A 25 1.09 -2.50 -15.46
CA GLY A 25 -0.37 -2.55 -15.57
C GLY A 25 -1.13 -1.47 -14.77
N PRO A 26 -2.36 -1.81 -14.33
CA PRO A 26 -3.30 -0.86 -13.72
C PRO A 26 -2.81 -0.23 -12.41
N HIS A 27 -2.07 -0.97 -11.59
CA HIS A 27 -1.57 -0.45 -10.31
C HIS A 27 -0.60 0.72 -10.54
N LYS A 28 0.33 0.57 -11.49
CA LYS A 28 1.26 1.65 -11.85
C LYS A 28 0.51 2.90 -12.33
N GLU A 29 -0.51 2.72 -13.15
CA GLU A 29 -1.33 3.83 -13.66
C GLU A 29 -2.13 4.52 -12.55
N ALA A 30 -2.72 3.75 -11.63
CA ALA A 30 -3.41 4.29 -10.47
C ALA A 30 -2.45 5.11 -9.59
N MET A 31 -1.24 4.60 -9.33
CA MET A 31 -0.24 5.33 -8.54
C MET A 31 0.28 6.60 -9.23
N ARG A 32 0.36 6.63 -10.56
CA ARG A 32 0.67 7.87 -11.31
C ARG A 32 -0.40 8.95 -11.12
N ASN A 33 -1.65 8.53 -10.93
CA ASN A 33 -2.80 9.42 -10.79
C ASN A 33 -3.31 9.52 -9.34
N VAL A 34 -2.51 9.09 -8.35
CA VAL A 34 -2.94 8.94 -6.94
C VAL A 34 -3.49 10.23 -6.33
N LYS A 35 -3.00 11.39 -6.77
CA LYS A 35 -3.49 12.72 -6.33
C LYS A 35 -4.97 12.97 -6.65
N ARG A 36 -5.52 12.27 -7.64
CA ARG A 36 -6.95 12.32 -7.98
C ARG A 36 -7.82 11.50 -7.02
N LEU A 37 -7.20 10.59 -6.26
CA LEU A 37 -7.89 9.64 -5.38
C LEU A 37 -7.78 10.02 -3.90
N THR A 38 -6.66 10.63 -3.50
CA THR A 38 -6.40 11.00 -2.11
C THR A 38 -5.47 12.21 -2.00
N SER A 39 -5.57 12.96 -0.91
CA SER A 39 -4.64 14.03 -0.56
C SER A 39 -3.37 13.53 0.13
N ARG A 40 -3.39 12.31 0.68
CA ARG A 40 -2.25 11.71 1.37
C ARG A 40 -2.34 10.19 1.40
N TYR A 41 -1.20 9.52 1.51
CA TYR A 41 -1.13 8.07 1.64
C TYR A 41 0.06 7.65 2.49
N LYS A 42 0.08 6.40 2.92
CA LYS A 42 1.25 5.77 3.51
C LYS A 42 1.31 4.31 3.10
N THR A 43 2.53 3.79 3.06
CA THR A 43 2.80 2.42 2.62
C THR A 43 3.94 1.87 3.45
N PHE A 44 3.80 0.62 3.88
CA PHE A 44 4.83 -0.13 4.56
C PHE A 44 4.98 -1.50 3.89
N ASN A 45 6.22 -1.93 3.66
CA ASN A 45 6.52 -3.24 3.10
C ASN A 45 7.63 -3.86 3.95
N TRP A 46 7.50 -5.14 4.26
CA TRP A 46 8.50 -5.93 4.99
C TRP A 46 8.51 -7.37 4.50
N GLU A 47 9.59 -8.09 4.76
CA GLU A 47 9.70 -9.51 4.50
C GLU A 47 9.24 -10.29 5.73
N THR A 48 8.51 -11.39 5.51
CA THR A 48 7.96 -12.25 6.56
C THR A 48 7.87 -13.69 6.06
N GLU A 49 8.03 -14.64 6.97
CA GLU A 49 7.92 -16.08 6.68
C GLU A 49 6.46 -16.56 6.60
N SER A 50 5.53 -15.77 7.12
CA SER A 50 4.10 -16.10 7.19
C SER A 50 3.23 -14.92 6.74
N VAL A 51 2.03 -15.24 6.26
CA VAL A 51 1.03 -14.22 5.87
C VAL A 51 0.59 -13.49 7.14
N PRO A 52 0.82 -12.17 7.25
CA PRO A 52 0.49 -11.43 8.46
C PRO A 52 -1.01 -11.28 8.62
N GLY A 53 -1.44 -11.18 9.88
CA GLY A 53 -2.81 -10.80 10.21
C GLY A 53 -3.08 -9.32 9.89
N TRP A 54 -4.36 -8.95 9.82
CA TRP A 54 -4.76 -7.56 9.57
C TRP A 54 -4.30 -6.61 10.69
N GLU A 55 -4.37 -7.07 11.95
CA GLU A 55 -3.96 -6.31 13.13
C GLU A 55 -2.46 -6.00 13.07
N GLU A 56 -1.61 -7.02 12.94
CA GLU A 56 -0.16 -6.89 12.79
C GLU A 56 0.21 -5.95 11.63
N ALA A 57 -0.39 -6.13 10.46
CA ALA A 57 -0.12 -5.27 9.31
C ALA A 57 -0.49 -3.80 9.57
N THR A 58 -1.60 -3.56 10.26
CA THR A 58 -2.05 -2.21 10.62
C THR A 58 -1.15 -1.59 11.67
N GLU A 59 -0.70 -2.36 12.67
CA GLU A 59 0.25 -1.90 13.70
C GLU A 59 1.58 -1.45 13.10
N GLN A 60 2.09 -2.15 12.09
CA GLN A 60 3.28 -1.69 11.39
C GLN A 60 3.00 -0.41 10.59
N LEU A 61 1.86 -0.34 9.89
CA LEU A 61 1.50 0.82 9.08
C LEU A 61 1.26 2.09 9.91
N ILE A 62 0.72 1.99 11.13
CA ILE A 62 0.45 3.18 11.98
C ILE A 62 1.73 3.91 12.38
N LYS A 63 2.87 3.21 12.44
CA LYS A 63 4.19 3.77 12.76
C LYS A 63 4.80 4.60 11.62
N ILE A 64 4.21 4.54 10.43
CA ILE A 64 4.69 5.24 9.24
C ILE A 64 3.93 6.56 9.08
N GLU A 65 4.70 7.61 8.82
CA GLU A 65 4.21 8.94 8.51
C GLU A 65 3.51 9.01 7.15
N PHE A 66 2.61 9.98 6.99
CA PHE A 66 1.94 10.20 5.72
C PHE A 66 2.87 10.89 4.71
N VAL A 67 2.76 10.45 3.47
CA VAL A 67 3.19 11.23 2.30
C VAL A 67 2.03 12.13 1.92
N GLU A 68 2.22 13.43 2.06
CA GLU A 68 1.27 14.45 1.61
C GLU A 68 1.45 14.68 0.11
N LEU A 69 0.34 14.74 -0.62
CA LEU A 69 0.30 14.96 -2.06
C LEU A 69 -0.12 16.40 -2.32
N SER A 70 0.85 17.27 -2.62
CA SER A 70 0.63 18.67 -3.00
C SER A 70 0.14 18.86 -4.43
#